data_AF-A0A537Z7D1-F1
#
_entry.id   AF-A0A537Z7D1-F1
#
_cell.length_a   1.000
_cell.length_b   1.000
_cell.length_c   1.000
_cell.angle_alpha   90.00
_cell.angle_beta   90.00
_cell.angle_gamma   90.00
#
_symmetry.space_group_name_H-M   'P 1'
#
loop_
_entity.id
_entity.type
_entity.pdbx_description
1 polymer ?
#
loop_
_entity_poly.entity_id
_entity_poly.type
_entity_poly.pdbx_seq_one_letter_code
_entity_poly.pdbx_strand_id
1 'polypeptide(L)'
;MRRGALAAALAAAALLAPAAPAGAALPTIKHVFIVILENEDAQTTFGPKSPAPYLAHTLRAQGAFVPGYFGIGHESLDNYIGLISGQGPNPYTQADAPAYVDFFPGVVTNADGQAIGAGSIYPASVANVVNQLDAKALTWRAYMEDMGKNPSRDAAKTCAHPAPGSPDQTQKASANDQYAMRHNPFMYFHSIIDNQAECDANVVPLGRLPGDLVATSTTPNYTFITPNLCHDGHDSPCANGEPGGLVSANAFLKRWIPKIMASAAYKDHGLLIVTLDESAHGADACCGEKQGPNTPNNGGPDPGAGGGRVGAVLLSDFIKPGTASKYQYNHYSLLRSVEDFFGLSHLGYAAAAGLKPFGSDIFTNPGGKQLPPVRRPTIRLSRPPAGCVAHKFKLNVVATGARITVTVKLDGRLVRKTSKHRLSVTISAGHAMPGRHRVTARATDRFGRRASQSRTFVRCGGGY
;
A
#
# COMPACT_ATOMS: atom_id res chain seq x y z
N MET A 1 -57.02 -10.50 49.71
CA MET A 1 -55.70 -10.82 49.13
C MET A 1 -55.34 -9.75 48.10
N ARG A 2 -54.50 -8.77 48.44
CA ARG A 2 -53.84 -7.88 47.47
C ARG A 2 -52.40 -7.68 47.95
N ARG A 3 -51.46 -8.30 47.25
CA ARG A 3 -50.01 -8.15 47.46
C ARG A 3 -49.59 -6.82 46.82
N GLY A 4 -49.09 -5.88 47.61
CA GLY A 4 -48.40 -4.69 47.13
C GLY A 4 -46.93 -5.00 46.92
N ALA A 5 -46.43 -4.80 45.70
CA ALA A 5 -45.03 -4.97 45.34
C ALA A 5 -44.25 -3.69 45.65
N LEU A 6 -43.17 -3.79 46.44
CA LEU A 6 -42.14 -2.76 46.52
C LEU A 6 -41.24 -2.88 45.28
N ALA A 7 -41.17 -1.83 44.47
CA ALA A 7 -40.14 -1.66 43.45
C ALA A 7 -38.93 -0.94 44.06
N ALA A 8 -37.79 -1.63 44.13
CA ALA A 8 -36.52 -1.04 44.48
C ALA A 8 -35.90 -0.36 43.24
N ALA A 9 -35.64 0.95 43.33
CA ALA A 9 -34.93 1.70 42.30
C ALA A 9 -33.42 1.47 42.44
N LEU A 10 -32.80 0.79 41.46
CA LEU A 10 -31.34 0.78 41.30
C LEU A 10 -30.91 2.01 40.49
N ALA A 11 -30.20 2.93 41.13
CA ALA A 11 -29.48 4.00 40.46
C ALA A 11 -28.21 3.44 39.81
N ALA A 12 -28.18 3.42 38.47
CA ALA A 12 -26.98 3.09 37.70
C ALA A 12 -26.07 4.32 37.60
N ALA A 13 -24.92 4.27 38.28
CA ALA A 13 -23.84 5.24 38.08
C ALA A 13 -23.17 4.96 36.73
N ALA A 14 -23.48 5.78 35.72
CA ALA A 14 -22.78 5.76 34.43
C ALA A 14 -21.38 6.34 34.60
N LEU A 15 -20.36 5.49 34.48
CA LEU A 15 -18.97 5.92 34.31
C LEU A 15 -18.85 6.68 32.98
N LEU A 16 -18.79 8.01 33.06
CA LEU A 16 -18.45 8.87 31.93
C LEU A 16 -17.02 8.55 31.48
N ALA A 17 -16.89 7.89 30.33
CA ALA A 17 -15.63 7.81 29.62
C ALA A 17 -15.18 9.23 29.23
N PRO A 18 -13.89 9.59 29.34
CA PRO A 18 -13.42 10.89 28.90
C PRO A 18 -13.66 11.03 27.40
N ALA A 19 -14.36 12.10 27.00
CA ALA A 19 -14.53 12.47 25.61
C ALA A 19 -13.16 12.63 24.94
N ALA A 20 -13.01 12.08 23.74
CA ALA A 20 -11.82 12.30 22.92
C ALA A 20 -11.64 13.81 22.70
N PRO A 21 -10.39 14.34 22.76
CA PRO A 21 -10.17 15.75 22.53
C PRO A 21 -10.69 16.14 21.13
N ALA A 22 -11.35 17.29 21.06
CA ALA A 22 -11.78 17.94 19.82
C ALA A 22 -10.63 17.92 18.80
N GLY A 23 -10.97 17.61 17.54
CA GLY A 23 -10.05 17.15 16.50
C GLY A 23 -8.75 17.94 16.42
N ALA A 24 -7.62 17.24 16.58
CA ALA A 24 -6.34 17.79 16.19
C ALA A 24 -6.42 18.21 14.71
N ALA A 25 -6.04 19.46 14.40
CA ALA A 25 -5.97 19.94 13.03
C ALA A 25 -5.14 18.97 12.17
N LEU A 26 -5.63 18.67 10.96
CA LEU A 26 -4.88 17.86 10.01
C LEU A 26 -3.54 18.53 9.71
N PRO A 27 -2.47 17.75 9.47
CA PRO A 27 -1.20 18.34 9.07
C PRO A 27 -1.35 19.07 7.74
N THR A 28 -0.59 20.15 7.58
CA THR A 28 -0.50 20.87 6.31
C THR A 28 0.34 20.07 5.32
N ILE A 29 -0.27 19.16 4.58
CA ILE A 29 0.37 18.42 3.49
C ILE A 29 0.40 19.29 2.23
N LYS A 30 1.57 19.38 1.59
CA LYS A 30 1.77 20.18 0.36
C LYS A 30 1.89 19.33 -0.89
N HIS A 31 2.45 18.13 -0.74
CA HIS A 31 2.69 17.19 -1.82
C HIS A 31 2.23 15.79 -1.39
N VAL A 32 1.38 15.17 -2.20
CA VAL A 32 0.93 13.78 -2.02
C VAL A 32 1.51 12.94 -3.15
N PHE A 33 2.18 11.85 -2.80
CA PHE A 33 2.67 10.83 -3.72
C PHE A 33 1.90 9.55 -3.47
N ILE A 34 1.18 9.06 -4.47
CA ILE A 34 0.40 7.82 -4.40
C ILE A 34 1.07 6.82 -5.34
N VAL A 35 1.43 5.67 -4.80
CA VAL A 35 1.89 4.52 -5.57
C VAL A 35 0.86 3.42 -5.38
N ILE A 36 0.21 3.01 -6.48
CA ILE A 36 -0.73 1.89 -6.50
C ILE A 36 0.00 0.68 -7.10
N LEU A 37 -0.04 -0.42 -6.36
CA LEU A 37 0.38 -1.76 -6.78
C LEU A 37 -0.87 -2.60 -7.08
N GLU A 38 -0.72 -3.81 -7.61
CA GLU A 38 -1.86 -4.62 -8.06
C GLU A 38 -2.07 -5.90 -7.26
N ASN A 39 -3.36 -6.26 -7.09
CA ASN A 39 -3.94 -7.59 -6.89
C ASN A 39 -3.18 -8.53 -5.94
N GLU A 40 -2.98 -8.11 -4.68
CA GLU A 40 -2.29 -8.93 -3.69
C GLU A 40 -2.86 -8.80 -2.27
N ASP A 41 -3.10 -9.96 -1.64
CA ASP A 41 -3.67 -10.03 -0.30
C ASP A 41 -2.77 -9.34 0.74
N ALA A 42 -3.37 -8.63 1.70
CA ALA A 42 -2.63 -7.99 2.79
C ALA A 42 -1.69 -8.96 3.54
N GLN A 43 -2.10 -10.23 3.66
CA GLN A 43 -1.28 -11.24 4.33
C GLN A 43 -0.08 -11.69 3.48
N THR A 44 -0.23 -11.79 2.16
CA THR A 44 0.87 -12.11 1.24
C THR A 44 1.84 -10.94 1.16
N THR A 45 1.31 -9.73 0.99
CA THR A 45 2.07 -8.48 0.87
C THR A 45 2.82 -8.10 2.14
N PHE A 46 2.17 -8.13 3.31
CA PHE A 46 2.74 -7.62 4.57
C PHE A 46 3.15 -8.72 5.57
N GLY A 47 2.94 -9.97 5.21
CA GLY A 47 3.22 -11.12 6.05
C GLY A 47 4.73 -11.41 6.23
N PRO A 48 5.09 -12.28 7.20
CA PRO A 48 6.50 -12.60 7.50
C PRO A 48 7.29 -13.29 6.37
N LYS A 49 6.60 -13.77 5.34
CA LYS A 49 7.17 -14.46 4.17
C LYS A 49 7.03 -13.65 2.88
N SER A 50 6.58 -12.40 2.96
CA SER A 50 6.37 -11.54 1.79
C SER A 50 7.60 -11.55 0.86
N PRO A 51 7.40 -11.76 -0.46
CA PRO A 51 8.43 -11.55 -1.48
C PRO A 51 8.86 -10.08 -1.59
N ALA A 52 8.07 -9.16 -1.00
CA ALA A 52 8.34 -7.73 -0.93
C ALA A 52 8.77 -7.21 0.45
N PRO A 53 9.91 -7.65 1.01
CA PRO A 53 10.34 -7.27 2.36
C PRO A 53 10.65 -5.77 2.51
N TYR A 54 10.86 -5.03 1.42
CA TYR A 54 11.00 -3.58 1.50
C TYR A 54 9.69 -2.92 1.92
N LEU A 55 8.58 -3.20 1.23
CA LEU A 55 7.25 -2.74 1.61
C LEU A 55 6.82 -3.34 2.96
N ALA A 56 6.87 -4.67 3.07
CA ALA A 56 6.35 -5.43 4.21
C ALA A 56 7.02 -5.11 5.54
N HIS A 57 8.30 -4.73 5.53
CA HIS A 57 9.11 -4.62 6.74
C HIS A 57 9.90 -3.31 6.83
N THR A 58 10.45 -2.80 5.73
CA THR A 58 11.28 -1.59 5.77
C THR A 58 10.42 -0.34 5.83
N LEU A 59 9.51 -0.15 4.87
CA LEU A 59 8.61 1.01 4.84
C LEU A 59 7.65 0.99 6.04
N ARG A 60 7.13 -0.19 6.40
CA ARG A 60 6.32 -0.39 7.61
C ARG A 60 7.00 0.09 8.91
N ALA A 61 8.32 -0.02 8.99
CA ALA A 61 9.07 0.45 10.15
C ALA A 61 9.38 1.96 10.11
N GLN A 62 9.22 2.59 8.95
CA GLN A 62 9.51 4.01 8.73
C GLN A 62 8.28 4.89 8.87
N GLY A 63 7.08 4.36 8.64
CA GLY A 63 5.83 5.14 8.61
C GLY A 63 4.69 4.54 9.42
N ALA A 64 3.48 4.77 8.94
CA ALA A 64 2.24 4.19 9.44
C ALA A 64 1.84 2.99 8.60
N PHE A 65 1.47 1.90 9.26
CA PHE A 65 0.88 0.73 8.63
C PHE A 65 -0.63 0.74 8.84
N VAL A 66 -1.38 0.59 7.76
CA VAL A 66 -2.83 0.40 7.78
C VAL A 66 -3.09 -1.06 7.42
N PRO A 67 -3.20 -1.95 8.41
CA PRO A 67 -3.55 -3.34 8.12
C PRO A 67 -4.95 -3.46 7.53
N GLY A 68 -5.91 -2.62 7.93
CA GLY A 68 -7.30 -2.67 7.47
C GLY A 68 -7.59 -1.76 6.27
N TYR A 69 -6.72 -1.74 5.27
CA TYR A 69 -7.00 -1.00 4.04
C TYR A 69 -7.62 -1.95 3.00
N PHE A 70 -8.67 -1.51 2.30
CA PHE A 70 -9.48 -2.31 1.38
C PHE A 70 -9.59 -1.69 -0.01
N GLY A 71 -9.69 -2.54 -1.03
CA GLY A 71 -10.21 -2.17 -2.35
C GLY A 71 -11.72 -1.98 -2.32
N ILE A 72 -12.27 -1.36 -3.35
CA ILE A 72 -13.71 -1.05 -3.49
C ILE A 72 -14.40 -1.91 -4.57
N GLY A 73 -13.61 -2.59 -5.39
CA GLY A 73 -14.05 -3.53 -6.42
C GLY A 73 -12.96 -4.57 -6.67
N HIS A 74 -13.24 -5.57 -7.50
CA HIS A 74 -12.37 -6.74 -7.68
C HIS A 74 -11.85 -6.91 -9.12
N GLU A 75 -12.00 -5.88 -9.95
CA GLU A 75 -11.16 -5.69 -11.13
C GLU A 75 -10.42 -4.35 -10.97
N SER A 76 -9.25 -4.19 -11.59
CA SER A 76 -8.38 -3.05 -11.32
C SER A 76 -9.06 -1.70 -11.64
N LEU A 77 -9.68 -1.56 -12.82
CA LEU A 77 -10.10 -0.25 -13.31
C LEU A 77 -11.12 0.44 -12.39
N ASP A 78 -12.06 -0.28 -11.79
CA ASP A 78 -13.06 0.35 -10.93
C ASP A 78 -12.43 0.97 -9.66
N ASN A 79 -11.40 0.33 -9.11
CA ASN A 79 -10.60 0.81 -8.01
C ASN A 79 -9.86 2.10 -8.38
N TYR A 80 -9.21 2.13 -9.54
CA TYR A 80 -8.51 3.31 -10.05
C TYR A 80 -9.45 4.50 -10.29
N ILE A 81 -10.63 4.25 -10.86
CA ILE A 81 -11.66 5.28 -11.08
C ILE A 81 -12.15 5.82 -9.73
N GLY A 82 -12.47 4.94 -8.78
CA GLY A 82 -12.94 5.34 -7.46
C GLY A 82 -11.90 6.13 -6.66
N LEU A 83 -10.61 5.80 -6.80
CA LEU A 83 -9.50 6.53 -6.17
C LEU A 83 -9.43 8.01 -6.56
N ILE A 84 -9.87 8.38 -7.77
CA ILE A 84 -9.77 9.77 -8.25
C ILE A 84 -11.11 10.49 -8.38
N SER A 85 -12.24 9.80 -8.33
CA SER A 85 -13.55 10.41 -8.62
C SER A 85 -14.65 10.07 -7.61
N GLY A 86 -14.41 9.10 -6.73
CA GLY A 86 -15.43 8.60 -5.81
C GLY A 86 -16.58 7.88 -6.53
N GLN A 87 -16.46 7.59 -7.83
CA GLN A 87 -17.44 6.79 -8.56
C GLN A 87 -17.31 5.32 -8.17
N GLY A 88 -18.45 4.66 -7.99
CA GLY A 88 -18.53 3.23 -7.79
C GLY A 88 -18.49 2.44 -9.10
N PRO A 89 -18.37 1.10 -8.99
CA PRO A 89 -18.19 0.26 -10.17
C PRO A 89 -19.40 0.25 -11.10
N ASN A 90 -19.13 -0.01 -12.38
CA ASN A 90 -20.13 -0.31 -13.41
C ASN A 90 -19.66 -1.51 -14.26
N PRO A 91 -20.51 -2.10 -15.10
CA PRO A 91 -20.18 -3.34 -15.82
C PRO A 91 -18.95 -3.26 -16.73
N TYR A 92 -18.59 -2.07 -17.23
CA TYR A 92 -17.40 -1.89 -18.06
C TYR A 92 -16.13 -1.77 -17.23
N THR A 93 -16.18 -1.06 -16.10
CA THR A 93 -15.02 -0.93 -15.20
C THR A 93 -14.75 -2.25 -14.48
N GLN A 94 -15.80 -3.01 -14.14
CA GLN A 94 -15.73 -4.39 -13.60
C GLN A 94 -15.36 -5.45 -14.65
N ALA A 95 -14.89 -5.02 -15.81
CA ALA A 95 -14.33 -5.88 -16.84
C ALA A 95 -12.99 -5.33 -17.33
N ASP A 96 -12.43 -4.32 -16.66
CA ASP A 96 -11.24 -3.58 -17.09
C ASP A 96 -11.36 -2.88 -18.45
N ALA A 97 -12.58 -2.58 -18.88
CA ALA A 97 -12.90 -1.84 -20.09
C ALA A 97 -12.17 -2.35 -21.36
N PRO A 98 -12.41 -3.60 -21.80
CA PRO A 98 -11.78 -4.15 -23.00
C PRO A 98 -12.18 -3.36 -24.26
N ALA A 99 -13.33 -2.70 -24.20
CA ALA A 99 -13.76 -1.67 -25.14
C ALA A 99 -13.75 -0.30 -24.44
N TYR A 100 -13.11 0.67 -25.09
CA TYR A 100 -13.03 2.04 -24.63
C TYR A 100 -14.22 2.82 -25.20
N VAL A 101 -15.27 3.02 -24.41
CA VAL A 101 -16.57 3.51 -24.88
C VAL A 101 -17.13 4.61 -23.98
N ASP A 102 -17.80 5.58 -24.59
CA ASP A 102 -18.44 6.68 -23.89
C ASP A 102 -19.48 6.16 -22.89
N PHE A 103 -19.46 6.74 -21.71
CA PHE A 103 -20.41 6.44 -20.65
C PHE A 103 -21.77 7.02 -21.01
N PHE A 104 -22.80 6.17 -21.01
CA PHE A 104 -24.16 6.53 -21.39
C PHE A 104 -25.19 6.03 -20.36
N PRO A 105 -26.23 6.82 -20.01
CA PRO A 105 -26.51 8.18 -20.49
C PRO A 105 -25.61 9.26 -19.86
N GLY A 106 -24.77 8.91 -18.87
CA GLY A 106 -23.79 9.84 -18.32
C GLY A 106 -24.37 10.94 -17.44
N VAL A 107 -25.56 10.72 -16.88
CA VAL A 107 -26.23 11.72 -16.05
C VAL A 107 -25.84 11.52 -14.59
N VAL A 108 -25.27 12.55 -13.96
CA VAL A 108 -25.05 12.58 -12.51
C VAL A 108 -26.34 13.03 -11.85
N THR A 109 -27.07 12.11 -11.22
CA THR A 109 -28.43 12.39 -10.74
C THR A 109 -28.70 11.98 -9.32
N ASN A 110 -27.82 11.22 -8.68
CA ASN A 110 -28.09 10.74 -7.32
C ASN A 110 -27.44 11.64 -6.25
N ALA A 111 -27.99 11.56 -5.03
CA ALA A 111 -27.54 12.35 -3.88
C ALA A 111 -26.09 12.05 -3.45
N ASP A 112 -25.53 10.93 -3.91
CA ASP A 112 -24.18 10.48 -3.62
C ASP A 112 -23.18 10.87 -4.74
N GLY A 113 -23.56 11.73 -5.69
CA GLY A 113 -22.69 12.24 -6.75
C GLY A 113 -22.22 11.20 -7.77
N GLN A 114 -22.96 10.09 -7.93
CA GLN A 114 -22.63 9.03 -8.88
C GLN A 114 -23.23 9.32 -10.26
N ALA A 115 -22.47 9.03 -11.31
CA ALA A 115 -22.94 8.95 -12.68
C ALA A 115 -23.81 7.69 -12.86
N ILE A 116 -24.98 7.84 -13.47
CA ILE A 116 -25.89 6.72 -13.73
C ILE A 116 -25.79 6.32 -15.20
N GLY A 117 -25.47 5.05 -15.43
CA GLY A 117 -25.25 4.51 -16.77
C GLY A 117 -24.14 3.46 -16.80
N ALA A 118 -23.62 3.22 -17.99
CA ALA A 118 -22.53 2.27 -18.22
C ALA A 118 -21.61 2.78 -19.33
N GLY A 119 -20.36 2.35 -19.25
CA GLY A 119 -19.28 2.70 -20.17
C GLY A 119 -18.00 2.94 -19.39
N SER A 120 -16.92 3.23 -20.11
CA SER A 120 -15.62 3.42 -19.50
C SER A 120 -15.19 4.89 -19.51
N ILE A 121 -15.65 5.71 -20.46
CA ILE A 121 -15.25 7.12 -20.56
C ILE A 121 -16.34 8.02 -19.97
N TYR A 122 -16.09 8.53 -18.77
CA TYR A 122 -17.03 9.40 -18.07
C TYR A 122 -17.13 10.77 -18.75
N PRO A 123 -18.34 11.36 -18.86
CA PRO A 123 -18.52 12.68 -19.45
C PRO A 123 -17.83 13.76 -18.61
N ALA A 124 -17.48 14.89 -19.22
CA ALA A 124 -16.75 15.98 -18.55
C ALA A 124 -17.50 16.60 -17.34
N SER A 125 -18.80 16.35 -17.22
CA SER A 125 -19.62 16.74 -16.07
C SER A 125 -19.36 15.90 -14.81
N VAL A 126 -18.74 14.72 -14.95
CA VAL A 126 -18.31 13.89 -13.82
C VAL A 126 -16.94 14.37 -13.36
N ALA A 127 -16.94 15.14 -12.28
CA ALA A 127 -15.71 15.67 -11.71
C ALA A 127 -14.84 14.56 -11.11
N ASN A 128 -13.54 14.75 -11.23
CA ASN A 128 -12.50 13.99 -10.53
C ASN A 128 -11.59 14.95 -9.74
N VAL A 129 -10.69 14.38 -8.94
CA VAL A 129 -9.81 15.14 -8.05
C VAL A 129 -8.94 16.13 -8.81
N VAL A 130 -8.52 15.81 -10.05
CA VAL A 130 -7.66 16.72 -10.80
C VAL A 130 -8.41 17.94 -11.30
N ASN A 131 -9.69 17.79 -11.69
CA ASN A 131 -10.54 18.95 -11.97
C ASN A 131 -10.64 19.91 -10.77
N GLN A 132 -10.69 19.37 -9.55
CA GLN A 132 -10.71 20.18 -8.32
C GLN A 132 -9.36 20.85 -8.02
N LEU A 133 -8.26 20.16 -8.31
CA LEU A 133 -6.91 20.71 -8.16
C LEU A 133 -6.68 21.86 -9.15
N ASP A 134 -7.07 21.69 -10.41
CA ASP A 134 -6.97 22.75 -11.43
C ASP A 134 -7.80 23.97 -11.06
N ALA A 135 -9.02 23.77 -10.54
CA ALA A 135 -9.87 24.86 -10.02
C ALA A 135 -9.22 25.63 -8.85
N LYS A 136 -8.24 25.04 -8.17
CA LYS A 136 -7.42 25.67 -7.12
C LYS A 136 -6.02 26.08 -7.56
N ALA A 137 -5.70 25.96 -8.84
CA ALA A 137 -4.34 26.15 -9.37
C ALA A 137 -3.28 25.29 -8.65
N LEU A 138 -3.66 24.09 -8.21
CA LEU A 138 -2.77 23.08 -7.68
C LEU A 138 -2.31 22.17 -8.82
N THR A 139 -1.03 21.80 -8.78
CA THR A 139 -0.42 21.02 -9.86
C THR A 139 -0.60 19.52 -9.62
N TRP A 140 -0.81 18.77 -10.69
CA TRP A 140 -0.95 17.32 -10.63
C TRP A 140 -0.17 16.66 -11.76
N ARG A 141 0.25 15.40 -11.56
CA ARG A 141 0.80 14.56 -12.62
C ARG A 141 0.63 13.09 -12.30
N ALA A 142 0.35 12.32 -13.33
CA ALA A 142 0.27 10.88 -13.33
C ALA A 142 1.46 10.30 -14.11
N TYR A 143 2.12 9.32 -13.51
CA TYR A 143 3.37 8.74 -14.00
C TYR A 143 3.21 7.24 -14.20
N MET A 144 3.14 6.84 -15.47
CA MET A 144 2.84 5.45 -15.86
C MET A 144 4.10 4.78 -16.38
N GLU A 145 4.50 3.66 -15.77
CA GLU A 145 5.66 2.91 -16.27
C GLU A 145 5.37 2.25 -17.62
N ASP A 146 6.38 2.24 -18.49
CA ASP A 146 6.33 1.78 -19.88
C ASP A 146 5.35 2.51 -20.83
N MET A 147 4.51 3.43 -20.33
CA MET A 147 3.61 4.19 -21.20
C MET A 147 4.37 4.88 -22.34
N GLY A 148 3.88 4.69 -23.55
CA GLY A 148 4.45 5.30 -24.75
C GLY A 148 5.73 4.64 -25.26
N LYS A 149 6.11 3.48 -24.71
CA LYS A 149 7.27 2.71 -25.16
C LYS A 149 7.02 2.07 -26.52
N ASN A 150 5.80 1.63 -26.79
CA ASN A 150 5.31 1.26 -28.12
C ASN A 150 4.07 2.09 -28.51
N PRO A 151 4.24 3.30 -29.08
CA PRO A 151 3.11 4.14 -29.48
C PRO A 151 2.15 3.50 -30.49
N SER A 152 2.58 2.50 -31.26
CA SER A 152 1.68 1.78 -32.16
C SER A 152 0.67 0.89 -31.42
N ARG A 153 0.98 0.51 -30.17
CA ARG A 153 0.10 -0.21 -29.24
C ARG A 153 -0.63 0.76 -28.32
N ASP A 154 0.11 1.72 -27.77
CA ASP A 154 -0.36 2.65 -26.75
C ASP A 154 -1.10 3.87 -27.31
N ALA A 155 -1.17 3.98 -28.65
CA ALA A 155 -1.64 5.12 -29.44
C ALA A 155 -0.80 6.41 -29.34
N ALA A 156 -0.16 6.69 -28.20
CA ALA A 156 0.63 7.91 -28.00
C ALA A 156 1.79 7.73 -27.01
N LYS A 157 2.68 8.73 -26.92
CA LYS A 157 3.81 8.75 -25.96
C LYS A 157 3.46 9.30 -24.58
N THR A 158 2.52 10.22 -24.56
CA THR A 158 1.87 10.87 -23.40
C THR A 158 0.39 10.78 -23.66
N CYS A 159 -0.45 10.90 -22.62
CA CYS A 159 -1.91 10.80 -22.81
C CYS A 159 -2.30 9.53 -23.63
N ALA A 160 -1.72 8.38 -23.27
CA ALA A 160 -1.85 7.16 -24.07
C ALA A 160 -3.21 6.49 -23.85
N HIS A 161 -4.10 6.63 -24.83
CA HIS A 161 -5.41 5.98 -24.90
C HIS A 161 -5.85 5.75 -26.35
N PRO A 162 -6.67 4.72 -26.64
CA PRO A 162 -7.22 4.51 -27.97
C PRO A 162 -8.33 5.53 -28.26
N ALA A 163 -8.80 5.59 -29.51
CA ALA A 163 -9.97 6.41 -29.85
C ALA A 163 -11.25 5.81 -29.22
N PRO A 164 -12.21 6.63 -28.76
CA PRO A 164 -13.52 6.12 -28.31
C PRO A 164 -14.16 5.18 -29.35
N GLY A 165 -14.75 4.09 -28.87
CA GLY A 165 -15.27 2.98 -29.68
C GLY A 165 -14.24 1.91 -30.06
N SER A 166 -12.95 2.09 -29.73
CA SER A 166 -11.89 1.15 -30.09
C SER A 166 -11.56 0.17 -28.95
N PRO A 167 -11.02 -1.02 -29.27
CA PRO A 167 -10.49 -1.92 -28.24
C PRO A 167 -9.23 -1.32 -27.59
N ASP A 168 -9.04 -1.60 -26.30
CA ASP A 168 -7.79 -1.29 -25.61
C ASP A 168 -6.74 -2.38 -25.89
N GLN A 169 -5.70 -2.02 -26.65
CA GLN A 169 -4.61 -2.93 -26.99
C GLN A 169 -3.61 -3.12 -25.84
N THR A 170 -3.73 -2.34 -24.77
CA THR A 170 -2.85 -2.39 -23.61
C THR A 170 -3.27 -3.43 -22.57
N GLN A 171 -4.42 -4.09 -22.78
CA GLN A 171 -4.97 -5.13 -21.91
C GLN A 171 -4.03 -6.32 -21.70
N LYS A 172 -3.10 -6.56 -22.64
CA LYS A 172 -2.10 -7.62 -22.56
C LYS A 172 -0.69 -7.03 -22.66
N ALA A 173 0.18 -7.50 -21.76
CA ALA A 173 1.60 -7.22 -21.80
C ALA A 173 2.26 -7.84 -23.05
N SER A 174 3.32 -7.20 -23.52
CA SER A 174 4.25 -7.74 -24.50
C SER A 174 5.67 -7.72 -23.94
N ALA A 175 6.58 -8.50 -24.51
CA ALA A 175 7.97 -8.54 -24.07
C ALA A 175 8.67 -7.16 -24.12
N ASN A 176 8.19 -6.25 -24.96
CA ASN A 176 8.80 -4.94 -25.17
C ASN A 176 7.99 -3.79 -24.55
N ASP A 177 6.77 -4.04 -24.06
CA ASP A 177 5.89 -3.01 -23.49
C ASP A 177 4.86 -3.67 -22.58
N GLN A 178 4.82 -3.23 -21.33
CA GLN A 178 3.93 -3.74 -20.30
C GLN A 178 3.03 -2.66 -19.68
N TYR A 179 2.90 -1.49 -20.30
CA TYR A 179 1.90 -0.49 -19.89
C TYR A 179 0.48 -1.06 -20.00
N ALA A 180 -0.38 -0.76 -19.03
CA ALA A 180 -1.80 -1.10 -19.02
C ALA A 180 -2.63 0.14 -18.71
N MET A 181 -3.48 0.55 -19.65
CA MET A 181 -4.33 1.74 -19.53
C MET A 181 -5.37 1.59 -18.42
N ARG A 182 -5.87 0.37 -18.16
CA ARG A 182 -6.78 0.10 -17.02
C ARG A 182 -6.22 0.54 -15.65
N HIS A 183 -4.90 0.68 -15.51
CA HIS A 183 -4.27 1.20 -14.28
C HIS A 183 -3.99 2.73 -14.34
N ASN A 184 -4.56 3.41 -15.34
CA ASN A 184 -4.44 4.85 -15.59
C ASN A 184 -5.84 5.49 -15.66
N PRO A 185 -6.42 5.87 -14.51
CA PRO A 185 -7.82 6.32 -14.45
C PRO A 185 -8.07 7.63 -15.18
N PHE A 186 -7.02 8.44 -15.41
CA PHE A 186 -7.13 9.74 -16.05
C PHE A 186 -7.54 9.63 -17.53
N MET A 187 -7.32 8.48 -18.17
CA MET A 187 -7.73 8.25 -19.56
C MET A 187 -9.23 7.98 -19.70
N TYR A 188 -9.98 7.95 -18.60
CA TYR A 188 -11.40 7.57 -18.61
C TYR A 188 -12.33 8.74 -18.33
N PHE A 189 -11.88 9.97 -18.53
CA PHE A 189 -12.67 11.19 -18.30
C PHE A 189 -12.51 12.17 -19.46
N HIS A 190 -13.62 12.55 -20.10
CA HIS A 190 -13.63 13.62 -21.12
C HIS A 190 -13.11 14.96 -20.60
N SER A 191 -13.21 15.22 -19.30
CA SER A 191 -12.60 16.42 -18.69
C SER A 191 -11.08 16.47 -18.82
N ILE A 192 -10.42 15.36 -19.16
CA ILE A 192 -8.97 15.25 -19.35
C ILE A 192 -8.65 14.96 -20.82
N ILE A 193 -9.20 13.89 -21.40
CA ILE A 193 -8.81 13.43 -22.75
C ILE A 193 -9.20 14.40 -23.86
N ASP A 194 -10.25 15.21 -23.67
CA ASP A 194 -10.65 16.22 -24.66
C ASP A 194 -9.80 17.51 -24.55
N ASN A 195 -9.00 17.64 -23.49
CA ASN A 195 -8.00 18.70 -23.31
C ASN A 195 -6.59 18.15 -23.54
N GLN A 196 -6.24 17.96 -24.82
CA GLN A 196 -4.98 17.34 -25.23
C GLN A 196 -3.74 17.98 -24.57
N ALA A 197 -3.70 19.31 -24.48
CA ALA A 197 -2.54 20.02 -23.92
C ALA A 197 -2.33 19.71 -22.43
N GLU A 198 -3.41 19.65 -21.65
CA GLU A 198 -3.37 19.27 -20.25
C GLU A 198 -3.03 17.79 -20.07
N CYS A 199 -3.67 16.93 -20.87
CA CYS A 199 -3.43 15.49 -20.83
C CYS A 199 -1.97 15.14 -21.15
N ASP A 200 -1.38 15.74 -22.20
CA ASP A 200 0.03 15.54 -22.56
C ASP A 200 1.01 16.06 -21.50
N ALA A 201 0.63 17.13 -20.80
CA ALA A 201 1.45 17.72 -19.75
C ALA A 201 1.42 16.93 -18.44
N ASN A 202 0.30 16.26 -18.14
CA ASN A 202 0.02 15.70 -16.84
C ASN A 202 -0.09 14.17 -16.81
N VAL A 203 -0.31 13.48 -17.92
CA VAL A 203 -0.33 12.00 -17.96
C VAL A 203 0.86 11.54 -18.79
N VAL A 204 1.94 11.14 -18.10
CA VAL A 204 3.27 11.02 -18.70
C VAL A 204 3.96 9.70 -18.34
N PRO A 205 4.99 9.29 -19.11
CA PRO A 205 5.80 8.13 -18.76
C PRO A 205 6.55 8.35 -17.45
N LEU A 206 6.67 7.30 -16.63
CA LEU A 206 7.34 7.34 -15.33
C LEU A 206 8.79 7.85 -15.40
N GLY A 207 9.45 7.68 -16.55
CA GLY A 207 10.79 8.22 -16.81
C GLY A 207 10.91 9.73 -16.62
N ARG A 208 9.82 10.50 -16.63
CA ARG A 208 9.83 11.95 -16.37
C ARG A 208 9.97 12.31 -14.89
N LEU A 209 9.51 11.45 -13.97
CA LEU A 209 9.44 11.73 -12.53
C LEU A 209 10.77 12.27 -11.93
N PRO A 210 11.96 11.73 -12.26
CA PRO A 210 13.22 12.26 -11.70
C PRO A 210 13.47 13.73 -11.98
N GLY A 211 13.02 14.26 -13.12
CA GLY A 211 13.16 15.68 -13.47
C GLY A 211 12.25 16.56 -12.60
N ASP A 212 11.04 16.10 -12.33
CA ASP A 212 10.07 16.83 -11.52
C ASP A 212 10.44 16.84 -10.03
N LEU A 213 11.12 15.79 -9.54
CA LEU A 213 11.58 15.69 -8.15
C LEU A 213 12.76 16.60 -7.78
N VAL A 214 13.33 17.34 -8.73
CA VAL A 214 14.52 18.19 -8.52
C VAL A 214 14.25 19.34 -7.55
N ALA A 215 13.07 19.96 -7.62
CA ALA A 215 12.69 21.08 -6.76
C ALA A 215 11.21 20.99 -6.32
N THR A 216 10.87 21.67 -5.22
CA THR A 216 9.48 21.79 -4.74
C THR A 216 8.56 22.38 -5.81
N SER A 217 9.05 23.38 -6.57
CA SER A 217 8.28 24.06 -7.63
C SER A 217 8.06 23.23 -8.89
N THR A 218 8.86 22.18 -9.10
CA THR A 218 8.71 21.27 -10.25
C THR A 218 7.98 19.99 -9.89
N THR A 219 7.88 19.67 -8.59
CA THR A 219 7.15 18.49 -8.13
C THR A 219 5.67 18.83 -7.97
N PRO A 220 4.76 18.07 -8.60
CA PRO A 220 3.32 18.31 -8.48
C PRO A 220 2.82 18.23 -7.02
N ASN A 221 1.74 18.96 -6.71
CA ASN A 221 1.02 18.80 -5.45
C ASN A 221 0.42 17.40 -5.33
N TYR A 222 -0.12 16.87 -6.43
CA TYR A 222 -0.67 15.51 -6.51
C TYR A 222 0.11 14.68 -7.53
N THR A 223 0.82 13.67 -7.04
CA THR A 223 1.62 12.74 -7.84
C THR A 223 1.02 11.34 -7.76
N PHE A 224 0.54 10.82 -8.89
CA PHE A 224 0.01 9.46 -9.00
C PHE A 224 1.00 8.59 -9.79
N ILE A 225 1.38 7.44 -9.27
CA ILE A 225 2.41 6.58 -9.86
C ILE A 225 1.88 5.14 -9.95
N THR A 226 1.94 4.60 -11.16
CA THR A 226 1.52 3.23 -11.45
C THR A 226 2.68 2.48 -12.12
N PRO A 227 3.18 1.38 -11.53
CA PRO A 227 4.12 0.48 -12.19
C PRO A 227 3.47 -0.22 -13.39
N ASN A 228 4.29 -0.83 -14.25
CA ASN A 228 3.78 -1.61 -15.37
C ASN A 228 3.39 -3.02 -14.88
N LEU A 229 2.79 -3.83 -15.76
CA LEU A 229 2.37 -5.19 -15.42
C LEU A 229 3.50 -6.09 -14.88
N CYS A 230 4.78 -5.75 -15.09
CA CYS A 230 5.87 -6.55 -14.52
C CYS A 230 6.13 -6.21 -13.05
N HIS A 231 5.95 -4.94 -12.70
CA HIS A 231 6.45 -4.35 -11.47
C HIS A 231 5.35 -3.95 -10.49
N ASP A 232 4.09 -4.14 -10.86
CA ASP A 232 2.95 -3.76 -10.05
C ASP A 232 2.70 -4.69 -8.85
N GLY A 233 3.15 -5.94 -8.92
CA GLY A 233 2.99 -6.91 -7.84
C GLY A 233 2.15 -8.12 -8.21
N HIS A 234 1.45 -8.09 -9.35
CA HIS A 234 0.49 -9.10 -9.75
C HIS A 234 1.06 -10.08 -10.79
N ASP A 235 1.37 -9.62 -12.01
CA ASP A 235 1.72 -10.56 -13.08
C ASP A 235 3.06 -11.25 -12.81
N SER A 236 3.06 -12.58 -12.89
CA SER A 236 4.25 -13.40 -12.67
C SER A 236 4.15 -14.73 -13.45
N PRO A 237 5.15 -15.08 -14.29
CA PRO A 237 6.30 -14.26 -14.68
C PRO A 237 5.91 -13.12 -15.63
N CYS A 238 6.79 -12.13 -15.79
CA CYS A 238 6.58 -11.03 -16.74
C CYS A 238 6.65 -11.52 -18.20
N ALA A 239 5.99 -10.80 -19.11
CA ALA A 239 6.00 -11.08 -20.54
C ALA A 239 7.43 -11.02 -21.16
N ASN A 240 8.33 -10.27 -20.53
CA ASN A 240 9.74 -10.17 -20.94
C ASN A 240 10.68 -11.19 -20.25
N GLY A 241 10.14 -12.11 -19.42
CA GLY A 241 10.89 -13.14 -18.72
C GLY A 241 11.45 -12.74 -17.35
N GLU A 242 11.20 -11.51 -16.88
CA GLU A 242 11.50 -11.11 -15.50
C GLU A 242 10.61 -11.85 -14.48
N PRO A 243 11.01 -11.92 -13.19
CA PRO A 243 10.29 -12.71 -12.19
C PRO A 243 8.82 -12.33 -11.98
N GLY A 244 8.48 -11.04 -12.09
CA GLY A 244 7.15 -10.52 -11.83
C GLY A 244 6.75 -10.52 -10.36
N GLY A 245 5.46 -10.29 -10.13
CA GLY A 245 4.81 -10.33 -8.83
C GLY A 245 5.46 -9.41 -7.79
N LEU A 246 5.23 -9.72 -6.51
CA LEU A 246 5.82 -8.98 -5.39
C LEU A 246 7.37 -8.94 -5.38
N VAL A 247 8.06 -9.83 -6.09
CA VAL A 247 9.53 -9.79 -6.23
C VAL A 247 9.94 -8.56 -7.05
N SER A 248 9.30 -8.38 -8.20
CA SER A 248 9.49 -7.23 -9.09
C SER A 248 9.01 -5.93 -8.45
N ALA A 249 7.82 -5.92 -7.81
CA ALA A 249 7.33 -4.74 -7.08
C ALA A 249 8.29 -4.28 -5.97
N ASN A 250 8.94 -5.22 -5.30
CA ASN A 250 9.96 -4.88 -4.30
C ASN A 250 11.22 -4.26 -4.90
N ALA A 251 11.61 -4.65 -6.11
CA ALA A 251 12.71 -4.01 -6.82
C ALA A 251 12.32 -2.58 -7.27
N PHE A 252 11.11 -2.44 -7.83
CA PHE A 252 10.53 -1.16 -8.22
C PHE A 252 10.48 -0.17 -7.04
N LEU A 253 9.88 -0.56 -5.92
CA LEU A 253 9.76 0.31 -4.75
C LEU A 253 11.13 0.70 -4.18
N LYS A 254 12.11 -0.22 -4.14
CA LYS A 254 13.48 0.10 -3.71
C LYS A 254 14.16 1.12 -4.61
N ARG A 255 13.78 1.21 -5.88
CA ARG A 255 14.33 2.16 -6.85
C ARG A 255 13.67 3.53 -6.71
N TRP A 256 12.35 3.58 -6.56
CA TRP A 256 11.58 4.82 -6.67
C TRP A 256 11.31 5.50 -5.34
N ILE A 257 10.95 4.76 -4.29
CA ILE A 257 10.62 5.36 -3.00
C ILE A 257 11.77 6.17 -2.40
N PRO A 258 13.04 5.72 -2.42
CA PRO A 258 14.14 6.55 -1.94
C PRO A 258 14.33 7.85 -2.72
N LYS A 259 14.03 7.88 -4.02
CA LYS A 259 14.12 9.10 -4.84
C LYS A 259 13.05 10.10 -4.42
N ILE A 260 11.82 9.64 -4.25
CA ILE A 260 10.71 10.46 -3.76
C ILE A 260 11.05 11.02 -2.37
N MET A 261 11.43 10.16 -1.42
CA MET A 261 11.77 10.57 -0.06
C MET A 261 12.99 11.50 0.03
N ALA A 262 13.89 11.46 -0.96
CA ALA A 262 15.03 12.35 -1.02
C ALA A 262 14.72 13.73 -1.62
N SER A 263 13.60 13.88 -2.33
CA SER A 263 13.19 15.13 -2.98
C SER A 263 12.94 16.27 -1.98
N ALA A 264 13.06 17.50 -2.45
CA ALA A 264 12.75 18.68 -1.64
C ALA A 264 11.25 18.73 -1.29
N ALA A 265 10.38 18.37 -2.24
CA ALA A 265 8.93 18.30 -2.07
C ALA A 265 8.49 17.32 -0.97
N TYR A 266 9.10 16.13 -0.89
CA TYR A 266 8.77 15.20 0.18
C TYR A 266 9.18 15.75 1.57
N LYS A 267 10.36 16.38 1.65
CA LYS A 267 10.87 16.95 2.90
C LYS A 267 10.11 18.21 3.33
N ASP A 268 9.53 18.94 2.39
CA ASP A 268 8.61 20.05 2.65
C ASP A 268 7.17 19.55 2.76
N HIS A 269 6.88 18.84 3.85
CA HIS A 269 5.52 18.41 4.20
C HIS A 269 4.88 17.45 3.17
N GLY A 270 5.67 16.51 2.65
CA GLY A 270 5.17 15.45 1.77
C GLY A 270 4.48 14.31 2.51
N LEU A 271 3.54 13.67 1.82
CA LEU A 271 2.93 12.41 2.19
C LEU A 271 3.10 11.41 1.05
N LEU A 272 3.76 10.29 1.32
CA LEU A 272 3.85 9.16 0.40
C LEU A 272 2.94 8.04 0.88
N ILE A 273 2.10 7.53 -0.01
CA ILE A 273 1.16 6.43 0.21
C ILE A 273 1.52 5.31 -0.75
N VAL A 274 1.70 4.10 -0.23
CA VAL A 274 1.83 2.88 -1.03
C VAL A 274 0.71 1.93 -0.60
N THR A 275 -0.17 1.61 -1.53
CA THR A 275 -1.27 0.64 -1.35
C THR A 275 -1.37 -0.23 -2.60
N LEU A 276 -2.30 -1.16 -2.58
CA LEU A 276 -2.75 -1.90 -3.74
C LEU A 276 -4.19 -1.52 -4.06
N ASP A 277 -4.63 -1.83 -5.26
CA ASP A 277 -6.00 -1.63 -5.73
C ASP A 277 -6.96 -2.65 -5.07
N GLU A 278 -6.68 -3.94 -5.20
CA GLU A 278 -7.53 -5.03 -4.72
C GLU A 278 -6.75 -6.24 -4.20
N SER A 279 -7.46 -7.10 -3.48
CA SER A 279 -6.87 -8.34 -2.99
C SER A 279 -6.93 -9.42 -4.05
N ALA A 280 -5.92 -10.30 -4.07
CA ALA A 280 -5.95 -11.48 -4.94
C ALA A 280 -7.13 -12.41 -4.62
N HIS A 281 -7.65 -12.36 -3.38
CA HIS A 281 -8.78 -13.17 -2.95
C HIS A 281 -9.73 -12.43 -2.02
N GLY A 282 -10.99 -12.39 -2.44
CA GLY A 282 -12.13 -12.09 -1.58
C GLY A 282 -12.65 -10.67 -1.76
N ALA A 283 -13.97 -10.53 -1.72
CA ALA A 283 -14.67 -9.28 -1.97
C ALA A 283 -15.19 -8.61 -0.69
N ASP A 284 -14.40 -8.68 0.38
CA ASP A 284 -14.71 -8.01 1.66
C ASP A 284 -14.63 -6.49 1.49
N ALA A 285 -15.55 -5.76 2.11
CA ALA A 285 -15.51 -4.30 2.17
C ALA A 285 -15.37 -3.79 3.60
N CYS A 286 -15.06 -2.51 3.74
CA CYS A 286 -15.05 -1.81 5.02
C CYS A 286 -15.91 -0.55 4.97
N CYS A 287 -15.86 0.21 6.07
CA CYS A 287 -16.08 1.65 6.00
C CYS A 287 -17.49 2.09 5.61
N GLY A 288 -18.47 1.18 5.70
CA GLY A 288 -19.85 1.45 5.30
C GLY A 288 -20.02 1.61 3.79
N GLU A 289 -19.14 0.98 3.00
CA GLU A 289 -19.18 1.04 1.55
C GLU A 289 -20.58 0.71 1.00
N LYS A 290 -21.05 1.58 0.11
CA LYS A 290 -22.37 1.48 -0.50
C LYS A 290 -22.28 0.65 -1.78
N GLN A 291 -23.33 -0.13 -2.04
CA GLN A 291 -23.52 -0.75 -3.34
C GLN A 291 -23.57 0.32 -4.43
N GLY A 292 -22.73 0.20 -5.46
CA GLY A 292 -22.72 1.10 -6.60
C GLY A 292 -24.06 1.05 -7.35
N PRO A 293 -24.59 2.18 -7.85
CA PRO A 293 -25.91 2.21 -8.49
C PRO A 293 -25.94 1.53 -9.86
N ASN A 294 -24.78 1.30 -10.48
CA ASN A 294 -24.67 0.75 -11.83
C ASN A 294 -24.31 -0.74 -11.86
N THR A 295 -24.18 -1.39 -10.69
CA THR A 295 -23.78 -2.80 -10.61
C THR A 295 -24.60 -3.54 -9.55
N PRO A 296 -24.94 -4.83 -9.76
CA PRO A 296 -25.61 -5.63 -8.74
C PRO A 296 -24.70 -6.03 -7.57
N ASN A 297 -23.38 -5.97 -7.73
CA ASN A 297 -22.41 -6.26 -6.67
C ASN A 297 -21.09 -5.52 -6.93
N ASN A 298 -20.46 -4.94 -5.91
CA ASN A 298 -19.22 -4.16 -6.10
C ASN A 298 -18.02 -5.05 -6.46
N GLY A 299 -17.96 -6.28 -5.95
CA GLY A 299 -16.87 -7.21 -6.22
C GLY A 299 -16.82 -7.77 -7.65
N GLY A 300 -17.78 -7.43 -8.52
CA GLY A 300 -17.76 -7.80 -9.93
C GLY A 300 -17.71 -9.32 -10.14
N PRO A 301 -16.65 -9.88 -10.76
CA PRO A 301 -16.47 -11.32 -10.98
C PRO A 301 -16.37 -12.15 -9.70
N ASP A 302 -15.83 -11.57 -8.62
CA ASP A 302 -15.77 -12.17 -7.29
C ASP A 302 -16.90 -11.57 -6.43
N PRO A 303 -18.07 -12.23 -6.31
CA PRO A 303 -19.25 -11.58 -5.78
C PRO A 303 -19.08 -11.13 -4.33
N GLY A 304 -19.24 -9.84 -4.09
CA GLY A 304 -19.21 -9.28 -2.75
C GLY A 304 -19.33 -7.76 -2.71
N ALA A 305 -19.00 -7.20 -1.54
CA ALA A 305 -19.28 -5.82 -1.22
C ALA A 305 -18.15 -4.85 -1.57
N GLY A 306 -16.96 -5.34 -1.94
CA GLY A 306 -15.80 -4.52 -2.30
C GLY A 306 -14.66 -5.35 -2.87
N GLY A 307 -13.42 -4.85 -2.75
CA GLY A 307 -12.21 -5.44 -3.35
C GLY A 307 -11.32 -6.23 -2.42
N GLY A 308 -11.79 -6.52 -1.22
CA GLY A 308 -11.02 -7.23 -0.21
C GLY A 308 -9.87 -6.43 0.37
N ARG A 309 -9.06 -7.12 1.19
CA ARG A 309 -8.12 -6.46 2.11
C ARG A 309 -6.69 -6.49 1.57
N VAL A 310 -6.18 -5.31 1.22
CA VAL A 310 -4.86 -5.11 0.61
C VAL A 310 -3.82 -4.56 1.59
N GLY A 311 -4.24 -3.71 2.52
CA GLY A 311 -3.33 -2.99 3.42
C GLY A 311 -2.59 -1.82 2.75
N ALA A 312 -2.07 -0.88 3.55
CA ALA A 312 -1.33 0.27 3.04
C ALA A 312 -0.20 0.71 3.98
N VAL A 313 0.79 1.41 3.44
CA VAL A 313 1.85 2.08 4.19
C VAL A 313 1.93 3.56 3.81
N LEU A 314 1.96 4.43 4.82
CA LEU A 314 2.05 5.87 4.65
C LEU A 314 3.33 6.41 5.31
N LEU A 315 4.03 7.32 4.65
CA LEU A 315 5.31 7.89 5.05
C LEU A 315 5.22 9.42 5.00
N SER A 316 5.56 10.07 6.10
CA SER A 316 5.60 11.53 6.22
C SER A 316 6.32 11.90 7.51
N ASP A 317 6.89 13.10 7.60
CA ASP A 317 7.39 13.65 8.87
C ASP A 317 6.26 13.89 9.89
N PHE A 318 5.00 13.92 9.46
CA PHE A 318 3.83 13.98 10.35
C PHE A 318 3.46 12.63 10.99
N ILE A 319 4.22 11.56 10.70
CA ILE A 319 3.94 10.21 11.17
C ILE A 319 5.11 9.72 12.05
N LYS A 320 4.81 9.22 13.26
CA LYS A 320 5.85 8.55 14.07
C LYS A 320 6.25 7.23 13.41
N PRO A 321 7.55 6.96 13.20
CA PRO A 321 8.00 5.71 12.61
C PRO A 321 7.49 4.47 13.35
N GLY A 322 6.90 3.54 12.60
CA GLY A 322 6.32 2.31 13.11
C GLY A 322 4.92 2.45 13.70
N THR A 323 4.21 3.54 13.37
CA THR A 323 2.79 3.70 13.65
C THR A 323 1.99 2.55 13.02
N ALA A 324 0.92 2.13 13.68
CA ALA A 324 -0.01 1.15 13.14
C ALA A 324 -1.43 1.60 13.45
N SER A 325 -2.24 1.81 12.42
CA SER A 325 -3.64 2.16 12.58
C SER A 325 -4.45 0.94 13.00
N LYS A 326 -5.52 1.21 13.74
CA LYS A 326 -6.59 0.25 14.05
C LYS A 326 -7.86 0.53 13.26
N TYR A 327 -7.92 1.66 12.56
CA TYR A 327 -9.05 2.00 11.72
C TYR A 327 -8.94 1.28 10.38
N GLN A 328 -10.10 1.14 9.76
CA GLN A 328 -10.22 0.63 8.40
C GLN A 328 -10.39 1.81 7.45
N TYR A 329 -9.84 1.65 6.25
CA TYR A 329 -9.89 2.63 5.18
C TYR A 329 -10.07 1.89 3.85
N ASN A 330 -10.66 2.55 2.87
CA ASN A 330 -10.72 2.09 1.49
C ASN A 330 -10.30 3.21 0.53
N HIS A 331 -10.41 2.99 -0.78
CA HIS A 331 -10.03 3.98 -1.78
C HIS A 331 -10.77 5.31 -1.66
N TYR A 332 -12.08 5.27 -1.34
CA TYR A 332 -12.83 6.50 -1.06
C TYR A 332 -12.29 7.26 0.15
N SER A 333 -11.79 6.54 1.16
CA SER A 333 -11.15 7.17 2.32
C SER A 333 -9.85 7.89 1.95
N LEU A 334 -9.07 7.32 1.04
CA LEU A 334 -7.86 7.95 0.51
C LEU A 334 -8.22 9.21 -0.26
N LEU A 335 -9.18 9.15 -1.19
CA LEU A 335 -9.66 10.31 -1.95
C LEU A 335 -10.13 11.42 -1.01
N ARG A 336 -10.99 11.09 -0.04
CA ARG A 336 -11.45 12.04 0.98
C ARG A 336 -10.30 12.71 1.73
N SER A 337 -9.25 11.94 2.04
CA SER A 337 -8.08 12.48 2.74
C SER A 337 -7.32 13.47 1.88
N VAL A 338 -7.12 13.18 0.59
CA VAL A 338 -6.49 14.08 -0.38
C VAL A 338 -7.30 15.37 -0.52
N GLU A 339 -8.62 15.24 -0.64
CA GLU A 339 -9.53 16.37 -0.70
C GLU A 339 -9.43 17.24 0.56
N ASP A 340 -9.40 16.63 1.76
CA ASP A 340 -9.22 17.34 3.03
C ASP A 340 -7.88 18.11 3.09
N PHE A 341 -6.77 17.51 2.63
CA PHE A 341 -5.45 18.15 2.67
C PHE A 341 -5.37 19.40 1.79
N PHE A 342 -6.04 19.37 0.63
CA PHE A 342 -6.07 20.49 -0.32
C PHE A 342 -7.33 21.37 -0.16
N GLY A 343 -8.17 21.09 0.84
CA GLY A 343 -9.41 21.80 1.14
C GLY A 343 -10.44 21.74 0.00
N LEU A 344 -10.48 20.64 -0.73
CA LEU A 344 -11.42 20.37 -1.83
C LEU A 344 -12.76 19.90 -1.25
N SER A 345 -13.83 19.95 -2.06
CA SER A 345 -15.09 19.30 -1.72
C SER A 345 -14.96 17.79 -1.87
N HIS A 346 -15.77 17.01 -1.16
CA HIS A 346 -15.74 15.56 -1.31
C HIS A 346 -16.53 15.08 -2.54
N LEU A 347 -15.89 14.29 -3.40
CA LEU A 347 -16.49 13.73 -4.62
C LEU A 347 -17.13 12.37 -4.36
N GLY A 348 -18.28 12.12 -5.01
CA GLY A 348 -18.90 10.79 -5.03
C GLY A 348 -19.02 10.16 -3.63
N TYR A 349 -18.60 8.90 -3.53
CA TYR A 349 -18.57 8.18 -2.25
C TYR A 349 -17.48 8.63 -1.27
N ALA A 350 -16.54 9.51 -1.65
CA ALA A 350 -15.69 10.19 -0.65
C ALA A 350 -16.53 11.11 0.27
N ALA A 351 -17.67 11.61 -0.22
CA ALA A 351 -18.63 12.39 0.56
C ALA A 351 -19.54 11.54 1.46
N ALA A 352 -19.44 10.21 1.40
CA ALA A 352 -20.34 9.32 2.14
C ALA A 352 -20.32 9.61 3.65
N ALA A 353 -21.51 9.61 4.25
CA ALA A 353 -21.67 9.83 5.67
C ALA A 353 -20.96 8.73 6.47
N GLY A 354 -20.13 9.13 7.44
CA GLY A 354 -19.39 8.20 8.30
C GLY A 354 -18.09 7.66 7.69
N LEU A 355 -17.81 7.92 6.40
CA LEU A 355 -16.51 7.60 5.81
C LEU A 355 -15.42 8.44 6.49
N LYS A 356 -14.32 7.80 6.87
CA LYS A 356 -13.26 8.43 7.65
C LYS A 356 -12.07 8.77 6.76
N PRO A 357 -11.58 10.03 6.77
CA PRO A 357 -10.28 10.34 6.22
C PRO A 357 -9.16 9.86 7.15
N PHE A 358 -7.93 9.87 6.66
CA PHE A 358 -6.73 9.66 7.48
C PHE A 358 -6.66 10.74 8.56
N GLY A 359 -6.51 10.32 9.81
CA GLY A 359 -6.57 11.23 10.95
C GLY A 359 -5.41 11.05 11.92
N SER A 360 -5.68 11.33 13.20
CA SER A 360 -4.68 11.27 14.28
C SER A 360 -4.11 9.87 14.54
N ASP A 361 -4.74 8.82 14.02
CA ASP A 361 -4.22 7.45 14.06
C ASP A 361 -3.08 7.22 13.06
N ILE A 362 -3.04 7.98 11.97
CA ILE A 362 -1.96 8.03 10.99
C ILE A 362 -0.95 9.12 11.39
N PHE A 363 -1.42 10.35 11.54
CA PHE A 363 -0.62 11.55 11.78
C PHE A 363 -0.24 11.70 13.26
N THR A 364 0.50 10.73 13.75
CA THR A 364 0.87 10.62 15.17
C THR A 364 2.02 11.53 15.59
N ASN A 365 2.61 12.29 14.67
CA ASN A 365 3.64 13.32 14.89
C ASN A 365 3.18 14.69 14.35
N PRO A 366 2.15 15.31 14.94
CA PRO A 366 1.53 16.52 14.38
C PRO A 366 2.49 17.72 14.24
N GLY A 367 3.61 17.72 14.97
CA GLY A 367 4.62 18.77 14.85
C GLY A 367 5.52 18.69 13.61
N GLY A 368 5.40 17.65 12.78
CA GLY A 368 6.17 17.50 11.53
C GLY A 368 7.69 17.46 11.73
N LYS A 369 8.17 17.28 12.97
CA LYS A 369 9.61 17.24 13.26
C LYS A 369 10.17 15.91 12.79
N GLN A 370 11.24 15.95 12.00
CA GLN A 370 11.92 14.73 11.57
C GLN A 370 12.34 13.90 12.79
N LEU A 371 11.86 12.65 12.85
CA LEU A 371 12.17 11.71 13.92
C LEU A 371 13.27 10.73 13.49
N PRO A 372 14.09 10.24 14.42
CA PRO A 372 15.10 9.25 14.10
C PRO A 372 14.45 7.95 13.58
N PRO A 373 15.02 7.29 12.58
CA PRO A 373 14.46 6.07 12.03
C PRO A 373 14.50 4.93 13.06
N VAL A 374 13.54 4.01 12.97
CA VAL A 374 13.56 2.80 13.79
C VAL A 374 14.81 1.98 13.45
N ARG A 375 15.73 1.88 14.40
CA ARG A 375 16.99 1.12 14.26
C ARG A 375 16.71 -0.31 13.77
N ARG A 376 17.46 -0.72 12.74
CA ARG A 376 17.44 -2.12 12.26
C ARG A 376 17.94 -3.04 13.38
N PRO A 377 17.40 -4.26 13.49
CA PRO A 377 17.88 -5.19 14.49
C PRO A 377 19.33 -5.59 14.18
N THR A 378 20.10 -5.86 15.22
CA THR A 378 21.46 -6.42 15.10
C THR A 378 21.57 -7.67 15.94
N ILE A 379 22.50 -8.55 15.59
CA ILE A 379 22.81 -9.72 16.41
C ILE A 379 24.31 -10.01 16.40
N ARG A 380 24.85 -10.35 17.57
CA ARG A 380 26.21 -10.83 17.77
C ARG A 380 26.15 -12.20 18.46
N LEU A 381 26.86 -13.16 17.88
CA LEU A 381 27.03 -14.53 18.37
C LEU A 381 28.51 -14.77 18.67
N SER A 382 28.81 -15.14 19.92
CA SER A 382 30.18 -15.45 20.35
C SER A 382 30.80 -16.58 19.53
N ARG A 383 32.12 -16.65 19.50
CA ARG A 383 32.82 -17.77 18.85
C ARG A 383 32.58 -19.06 19.63
N PRO A 384 32.41 -20.21 18.95
CA PRO A 384 32.49 -21.53 19.58
C PRO A 384 33.88 -21.79 20.16
N PRO A 385 34.02 -22.82 21.03
CA PRO A 385 35.32 -23.29 21.48
C PRO A 385 36.25 -23.63 20.30
N ALA A 386 37.55 -23.47 20.51
CA ALA A 386 38.56 -23.97 19.57
C ALA A 386 38.62 -25.51 19.63
N GLY A 387 38.99 -26.13 18.51
CA GLY A 387 39.06 -27.59 18.39
C GLY A 387 37.70 -28.27 18.20
N CYS A 388 37.66 -29.59 18.39
CA CYS A 388 36.43 -30.35 18.32
C CYS A 388 35.69 -30.33 19.67
N VAL A 389 34.36 -30.39 19.64
CA VAL A 389 33.51 -30.40 20.84
C VAL A 389 32.96 -31.81 21.07
N ALA A 390 33.08 -32.31 22.30
CA ALA A 390 32.59 -33.65 22.68
C ALA A 390 31.10 -33.67 23.06
N HIS A 391 30.64 -32.70 23.85
CA HIS A 391 29.28 -32.71 24.40
C HIS A 391 28.55 -31.39 24.20
N LYS A 392 28.70 -30.47 25.15
CA LYS A 392 27.94 -29.22 25.22
C LYS A 392 28.87 -28.04 25.41
N PHE A 393 28.49 -26.91 24.84
CA PHE A 393 29.20 -25.65 25.01
C PHE A 393 28.21 -24.49 25.07
N LYS A 394 28.63 -23.35 25.61
CA LYS A 394 27.79 -22.15 25.70
C LYS A 394 28.17 -21.15 24.62
N LEU A 395 27.17 -20.47 24.06
CA LEU A 395 27.34 -19.31 23.20
C LEU A 395 26.59 -18.12 23.80
N ASN A 396 27.22 -16.96 23.79
CA ASN A 396 26.59 -15.70 24.15
C ASN A 396 25.99 -15.05 22.91
N VAL A 397 24.74 -14.62 23.04
CA VAL A 397 24.00 -13.91 22.01
C VAL A 397 23.60 -12.54 22.53
N VAL A 398 23.97 -11.51 21.78
CA VAL A 398 23.57 -10.12 22.05
C VAL A 398 22.81 -9.61 20.84
N ALA A 399 21.57 -9.17 21.04
CA ALA A 399 20.70 -8.65 20.00
C ALA A 399 20.13 -7.27 20.37
N THR A 400 19.91 -6.43 19.36
CA THR A 400 19.21 -5.15 19.50
C THR A 400 18.06 -5.07 18.50
N GLY A 401 17.08 -4.21 18.76
CA GLY A 401 15.93 -3.98 17.88
C GLY A 401 14.65 -3.68 18.65
N ALA A 402 13.62 -3.22 17.95
CA ALA A 402 12.32 -2.90 18.53
C ALA A 402 11.48 -4.17 18.75
N ARG A 403 11.18 -4.51 20.01
CA ARG A 403 10.38 -5.70 20.39
C ARG A 403 10.82 -6.96 19.64
N ILE A 404 12.01 -7.45 19.98
CA ILE A 404 12.69 -8.51 19.22
C ILE A 404 12.25 -9.92 19.60
N THR A 405 12.37 -10.83 18.64
CA THR A 405 12.45 -12.28 18.82
C THR A 405 13.81 -12.77 18.37
N VAL A 406 14.54 -13.43 19.25
CA VAL A 406 15.82 -14.10 18.97
C VAL A 406 15.57 -15.60 18.84
N THR A 407 16.06 -16.18 17.75
CA THR A 407 16.10 -17.63 17.54
C THR A 407 17.53 -18.10 17.39
N VAL A 408 17.86 -19.24 18.00
CA VAL A 408 19.12 -19.94 17.80
C VAL A 408 18.80 -21.31 17.22
N LYS A 409 19.47 -21.66 16.12
CA LYS A 409 19.29 -22.93 15.42
C LYS A 409 20.62 -23.66 15.29
N LEU A 410 20.61 -24.98 15.48
CA LEU A 410 21.72 -25.89 15.17
C LEU A 410 21.34 -26.67 13.92
N ASP A 411 22.09 -26.52 12.83
CA ASP A 411 21.82 -27.15 11.53
C ASP A 411 20.37 -27.00 11.07
N GLY A 412 19.81 -25.80 11.30
CA GLY A 412 18.44 -25.45 10.95
C GLY A 412 17.37 -25.82 12.01
N ARG A 413 17.67 -26.71 12.96
CA ARG A 413 16.76 -27.11 14.05
C ARG A 413 16.75 -26.09 15.18
N LEU A 414 15.57 -25.72 15.68
CA LEU A 414 15.42 -24.72 16.73
C LEU A 414 15.98 -25.23 18.07
N VAL A 415 16.94 -24.49 18.63
CA VAL A 415 17.52 -24.74 19.96
C VAL A 415 16.89 -23.82 21.00
N ARG A 416 16.69 -22.53 20.64
CA ARG A 416 16.16 -21.52 21.56
C ARG A 416 15.33 -20.49 20.80
N LYS A 417 14.23 -20.06 21.41
CA LYS A 417 13.44 -18.88 21.02
C LYS A 417 13.22 -18.00 22.26
N THR A 418 13.47 -16.70 22.18
CA THR A 418 13.33 -15.77 23.32
C THR A 418 13.14 -14.33 22.85
N SER A 419 12.63 -13.44 23.72
CA SER A 419 12.61 -11.99 23.51
C SER A 419 13.77 -11.25 24.20
N LYS A 420 14.66 -11.98 24.88
CA LYS A 420 15.80 -11.37 25.59
C LYS A 420 16.83 -10.80 24.63
N HIS A 421 17.32 -9.60 24.94
CA HIS A 421 18.42 -8.93 24.22
C HIS A 421 19.79 -9.54 24.51
N ARG A 422 19.97 -10.18 25.65
CA ARG A 422 21.20 -10.90 26.01
C ARG A 422 20.82 -12.28 26.53
N LEU A 423 21.48 -13.32 26.01
CA LEU A 423 21.33 -14.67 26.52
C LEU A 423 22.62 -15.47 26.36
N SER A 424 22.81 -16.42 27.27
CA SER A 424 23.72 -17.55 27.08
C SER A 424 22.86 -18.75 26.66
N VAL A 425 23.19 -19.38 25.53
CA VAL A 425 22.54 -20.59 25.04
C VAL A 425 23.50 -21.77 25.12
N THR A 426 23.03 -22.88 25.68
CA THR A 426 23.78 -24.14 25.65
C THR A 426 23.48 -24.85 24.34
N ILE A 427 24.52 -25.21 23.59
CA ILE A 427 24.44 -26.03 22.38
C ILE A 427 24.82 -27.45 22.75
N SER A 428 23.88 -28.39 22.58
CA SER A 428 24.11 -29.81 22.80
C SER A 428 24.53 -30.47 21.48
N ALA A 429 25.79 -30.81 21.35
CA ALA A 429 26.36 -31.50 20.19
C ALA A 429 26.47 -33.02 20.39
N GLY A 430 26.15 -33.54 21.58
CA GLY A 430 26.32 -34.96 21.93
C GLY A 430 25.65 -35.94 20.96
N HIS A 431 24.47 -35.59 20.43
CA HIS A 431 23.71 -36.40 19.47
C HIS A 431 23.94 -36.01 17.99
N ALA A 432 24.82 -35.03 17.74
CA ALA A 432 25.20 -34.67 16.39
C ALA A 432 26.26 -35.66 15.86
N MET A 433 26.19 -35.97 14.57
CA MET A 433 27.20 -36.78 13.89
C MET A 433 28.58 -36.10 13.99
N PRO A 434 29.70 -36.85 13.98
CA PRO A 434 31.02 -36.24 13.83
C PRO A 434 31.10 -35.35 12.58
N GLY A 435 31.83 -34.23 12.68
CA GLY A 435 32.04 -33.32 11.54
C GLY A 435 31.63 -31.88 11.81
N ARG A 436 31.43 -31.10 10.74
CA ARG A 436 31.21 -29.65 10.81
C ARG A 436 29.72 -29.34 10.97
N HIS A 437 29.40 -28.54 11.98
CA HIS A 437 28.04 -28.07 12.28
C HIS A 437 27.95 -26.56 12.26
N ARG A 438 26.75 -26.05 12.05
CA ARG A 438 26.46 -24.61 11.99
C ARG A 438 25.41 -24.21 13.01
N VAL A 439 25.79 -23.27 13.87
CA VAL A 439 24.86 -22.56 14.76
C VAL A 439 24.52 -21.21 14.13
N THR A 440 23.23 -20.95 13.93
CA THR A 440 22.72 -19.69 13.41
C THR A 440 21.89 -19.00 14.48
N ALA A 441 22.29 -17.80 14.88
CA ALA A 441 21.47 -16.91 15.67
C ALA A 441 20.80 -15.89 14.76
N ARG A 442 19.51 -15.62 14.97
CA ARG A 442 18.72 -14.64 14.21
C ARG A 442 17.88 -13.79 15.15
N ALA A 443 17.99 -12.47 15.03
CA ALA A 443 17.09 -11.50 15.64
C ALA A 443 16.08 -11.04 14.59
N THR A 444 14.80 -11.03 14.96
CA THR A 444 13.70 -10.48 14.15
C THR A 444 13.00 -9.42 14.99
N ASP A 445 12.82 -8.21 14.48
CA ASP A 445 12.07 -7.16 15.18
C ASP A 445 10.55 -7.27 14.93
N ARG A 446 9.74 -6.44 15.59
CA ARG A 446 8.28 -6.43 15.40
C ARG A 446 7.83 -6.09 13.97
N PHE A 447 8.72 -5.55 13.15
CA PHE A 447 8.43 -5.21 11.76
C PHE A 447 8.75 -6.36 10.81
N GLY A 448 9.31 -7.47 11.31
CA GLY A 448 9.74 -8.61 10.51
C GLY A 448 11.14 -8.47 9.92
N ARG A 449 11.84 -7.34 10.17
CA ARG A 449 13.23 -7.14 9.73
C ARG A 449 14.15 -8.07 10.51
N ARG A 450 15.18 -8.60 9.84
CA ARG A 450 16.04 -9.66 10.39
C ARG A 450 17.51 -9.28 10.37
N ALA A 451 18.23 -9.71 11.39
CA ALA A 451 19.68 -9.83 11.39
C ALA A 451 20.05 -11.26 11.79
N SER A 452 21.04 -11.84 11.12
CA SER A 452 21.50 -13.18 11.44
C SER A 452 23.01 -13.28 11.44
N GLN A 453 23.54 -14.10 12.33
CA GLN A 453 24.95 -14.46 12.36
C GLN A 453 25.09 -15.96 12.56
N SER A 454 25.98 -16.56 11.77
CA SER A 454 26.29 -17.98 11.83
C SER A 454 27.71 -18.21 12.36
N ARG A 455 27.89 -19.29 13.09
CA ARG A 455 29.19 -19.81 13.52
C ARG A 455 29.26 -21.30 13.24
N THR A 456 30.44 -21.78 12.90
CA THR A 456 30.71 -23.19 12.68
C THR A 456 31.56 -23.75 13.82
N PHE A 457 31.32 -25.01 14.17
CA PHE A 457 32.15 -25.78 15.10
C PHE A 457 32.31 -27.20 14.55
N VAL A 458 33.25 -27.96 15.12
CA VAL A 458 33.47 -29.37 14.74
C VAL A 458 33.05 -30.25 15.90
N ARG A 459 32.25 -31.29 15.63
CA ARG A 459 31.94 -32.37 16.55
C ARG A 459 33.03 -33.43 16.46
N CYS A 460 33.61 -33.82 17.60
CA CYS A 460 34.64 -34.88 17.63
C CYS A 460 34.09 -36.20 17.06
N GLY A 461 34.92 -36.94 16.32
CA GLY A 461 34.68 -38.34 15.98
C GLY A 461 34.86 -39.24 17.21
N GLY A 462 34.09 -40.32 17.32
CA GLY A 462 34.36 -41.36 18.31
C GLY A 462 35.69 -42.01 17.97
N GLY A 463 36.69 -41.77 18.82
CA GLY A 463 38.06 -42.20 18.61
C GLY A 463 38.97 -41.69 19.72
N TYR A 464 38.70 -42.14 20.95
CA TYR A 464 39.73 -42.49 21.92
C TYR A 464 39.35 -43.83 22.52
#